data_AF-A0A7C5MFC4-F1
#
_entry.id   AF-A0A7C5MFC4-F1
#
_cell.length_a   1.000
_cell.length_b   1.000
_cell.length_c   1.000
_cell.angle_alpha   90.00
_cell.angle_beta   90.00
_cell.angle_gamma   90.00
#
_symmetry.space_group_name_H-M   'P 1'
#
loop_
_entity.id
_entity.type
_entity.pdbx_description
1 polymer ?
#
loop_
_entity_poly.entity_id
_entity_poly.type
_entity_poly.pdbx_seq_one_letter_code
_entity_poly.pdbx_strand_id
1 'polypeptide(L)'
;MAANAAFYLVIAMIAVAVAVAAMLLLRHLREVFHDVGDAFPTGAVVGFALSDMARSRRATFVLGSGLARTLLVLVLLLLLLLPLVLGAGLLLTSACWVLAMTPYARRTELVAAILVLLSIVVIPFMAALPGAPDRLAQAPGPALWTCLREHCYDTAAAQRRLQEQEDHTWARLALAANEVRRGPMRPAALESALLHLQSARPDSHGVVTAWTGNVLVLRALSSCEATGKPDAAALEAATKAFEGAPRNQSVLRGLAIARGLSGDRAGMEGPLKDLIGAEADVDLSSIVRIKTLTASPAQACQNAAVIARELSPPPMPDWSVYMSEVGPGAFDPIVPFPALLAGHVPPRAISICAGVGIAAMVVLLIARRPMKLACVCPRCGTVFCERCNRAESGFDFCPSCLLEQIRPAFLDPLDIVATQRLRNAWQHRGRVAVPVLALLVPGTGQVLAGRPVRGMAMLLLLATAVSMAAIPVAPVIDPVGYLGQDVSGLPLLPPVALALIYCLSALDVWLNRSR
;
A
#
# COMPACT_ATOMS: atom_id res chain seq x y z
N MET A 1 -6.30 7.47 11.63
CA MET A 1 -7.27 7.29 10.51
C MET A 1 -6.71 6.56 9.29
N ALA A 2 -5.55 6.95 8.74
CA ALA A 2 -4.97 6.33 7.54
C ALA A 2 -4.68 4.82 7.70
N ALA A 3 -4.16 4.40 8.86
CA ALA A 3 -3.92 2.99 9.20
C ALA A 3 -5.21 2.14 9.13
N ASN A 4 -6.32 2.64 9.70
CA ASN A 4 -7.61 1.95 9.68
C ASN A 4 -8.16 1.86 8.25
N ALA A 5 -8.09 2.95 7.48
CA ALA A 5 -8.50 2.94 6.09
C ALA A 5 -7.70 1.92 5.25
N ALA A 6 -6.38 1.85 5.47
CA ALA A 6 -5.52 0.87 4.83
C ALA A 6 -5.91 -0.58 5.20
N PHE A 7 -6.24 -0.85 6.47
CA PHE A 7 -6.67 -2.16 6.93
C PHE A 7 -7.94 -2.65 6.20
N TYR A 8 -8.99 -1.83 6.17
CA TYR A 8 -10.24 -2.18 5.47
C TYR A 8 -10.05 -2.31 3.95
N LEU A 9 -9.21 -1.45 3.37
CA LEU A 9 -8.89 -1.48 1.94
C LEU A 9 -8.11 -2.75 1.57
N VAL A 10 -7.19 -3.22 2.41
CA VAL A 10 -6.47 -4.49 2.20
C VAL A 10 -7.45 -5.67 2.17
N ILE A 11 -8.36 -5.76 3.14
CA ILE A 11 -9.41 -6.81 3.15
C ILE A 11 -10.22 -6.75 1.86
N ALA A 12 -10.65 -5.55 1.47
CA ALA A 12 -11.47 -5.34 0.28
C ALA A 12 -10.72 -5.73 -1.00
N MET A 13 -9.46 -5.32 -1.15
CA MET A 13 -8.61 -5.69 -2.29
C MET A 13 -8.41 -7.20 -2.40
N ILE A 14 -8.18 -7.89 -1.28
CA ILE A 14 -8.02 -9.35 -1.27
C ILE A 14 -9.32 -10.03 -1.70
N ALA A 15 -10.46 -9.64 -1.11
CA ALA A 15 -11.76 -10.19 -1.46
C ALA A 15 -12.10 -9.98 -2.95
N VAL A 16 -11.84 -8.78 -3.48
CA VAL A 16 -12.02 -8.45 -4.89
C VAL A 16 -11.11 -9.27 -5.80
N ALA A 17 -9.82 -9.37 -5.47
CA ALA A 17 -8.86 -10.13 -6.27
C ALA A 17 -9.31 -11.60 -6.42
N VAL A 18 -9.68 -12.23 -5.30
CA VAL A 18 -10.17 -13.62 -5.28
C VAL A 18 -11.49 -13.76 -6.02
N ALA A 19 -12.47 -12.87 -5.76
CA ALA A 19 -13.78 -12.93 -6.39
C ALA A 19 -13.71 -12.72 -7.91
N VAL A 20 -12.97 -11.71 -8.38
CA VAL A 20 -12.80 -11.44 -9.82
C VAL A 20 -12.08 -12.59 -10.51
N ALA A 21 -11.00 -13.12 -9.93
CA ALA A 21 -10.30 -14.28 -10.47
C ALA A 21 -11.22 -15.51 -10.59
N ALA A 22 -12.01 -15.79 -9.54
CA ALA A 22 -12.98 -16.89 -9.54
C ALA A 22 -14.08 -16.69 -10.61
N MET A 23 -14.60 -15.47 -10.77
CA MET A 23 -15.63 -15.19 -11.79
C MET A 23 -15.09 -15.27 -13.21
N LEU A 24 -13.85 -14.81 -13.45
CA LEU A 24 -13.18 -14.98 -14.74
C LEU A 24 -12.93 -16.46 -15.04
N LEU A 25 -12.51 -17.24 -14.04
CA LEU A 25 -12.36 -18.69 -14.14
C LEU A 25 -13.68 -19.36 -14.49
N LEU A 26 -14.76 -19.08 -13.75
CA LEU A 26 -16.09 -19.65 -14.01
C LEU A 26 -16.61 -19.32 -15.42
N ARG A 27 -16.34 -18.10 -15.91
CA ARG A 27 -16.75 -17.66 -17.24
C ARG A 27 -16.06 -18.44 -18.36
N HIS A 28 -14.76 -18.71 -18.22
CA HIS A 28 -13.92 -19.38 -19.22
C HIS A 28 -13.69 -20.88 -18.93
N LEU A 29 -14.39 -21.41 -17.92
CA LEU A 29 -14.19 -22.78 -17.45
C LEU A 29 -14.44 -23.81 -18.55
N ARG A 30 -15.34 -23.53 -19.50
CA ARG A 30 -15.72 -24.47 -20.56
C ARG A 30 -14.65 -24.59 -21.63
N GLU A 31 -14.05 -23.46 -21.99
CA GLU A 31 -12.93 -23.36 -22.92
C GLU A 31 -11.73 -24.12 -22.36
N VAL A 32 -11.43 -23.92 -21.08
CA VAL A 32 -10.38 -24.64 -20.36
C VAL A 32 -10.67 -26.14 -20.31
N PHE A 33 -11.91 -26.53 -19.98
CA PHE A 33 -12.32 -27.94 -20.00
C PHE A 33 -12.14 -28.59 -21.37
N HIS A 34 -12.45 -27.85 -22.44
CA HIS A 34 -12.29 -28.32 -23.80
C HIS A 34 -10.81 -28.56 -24.12
N ASP A 35 -9.95 -27.57 -23.91
CA ASP A 35 -8.52 -27.68 -24.26
C ASP A 35 -7.77 -28.72 -23.40
N VAL A 36 -8.14 -28.85 -22.12
CA VAL A 36 -7.60 -29.94 -21.28
C VAL A 36 -8.12 -31.30 -21.76
N GLY A 37 -9.39 -31.39 -22.18
CA GLY A 37 -9.94 -32.61 -22.80
C GLY A 37 -9.20 -33.01 -24.09
N ASP A 38 -8.82 -32.04 -24.91
CA ASP A 38 -8.03 -32.26 -26.13
C ASP A 38 -6.59 -32.72 -25.82
N ALA A 39 -6.03 -32.31 -24.67
CA ALA A 39 -4.71 -32.73 -24.21
C ALA A 39 -4.71 -34.17 -23.65
N PHE A 40 -5.84 -34.62 -23.10
CA PHE A 40 -6.03 -35.98 -22.57
C PHE A 40 -7.06 -36.72 -23.43
N PRO A 41 -6.68 -37.20 -24.63
CA PRO A 41 -7.62 -37.86 -25.54
C PRO A 41 -8.16 -39.14 -24.90
N THR A 42 -9.35 -39.02 -24.30
CA THR A 42 -10.15 -40.16 -23.88
C THR A 42 -10.76 -40.75 -25.15
N GLY A 43 -10.40 -41.99 -25.47
CA GLY A 43 -10.51 -42.56 -26.81
C GLY A 43 -11.87 -42.41 -27.51
N ALA A 44 -11.79 -42.35 -28.85
CA ALA A 44 -12.82 -42.09 -29.85
C ALA A 44 -13.17 -40.60 -30.04
N VAL A 45 -12.37 -39.92 -30.87
CA VAL A 45 -12.82 -38.74 -31.61
C VAL A 45 -14.15 -39.12 -32.26
N VAL A 46 -15.25 -38.51 -31.82
CA VAL A 46 -16.58 -38.74 -32.42
C VAL A 46 -16.45 -38.33 -33.88
N GLY A 47 -16.30 -39.30 -34.77
CA GLY A 47 -16.38 -39.04 -36.18
C GLY A 47 -17.81 -38.54 -36.46
N PHE A 48 -17.94 -37.59 -37.38
CA PHE A 48 -19.25 -37.16 -37.87
C PHE A 48 -19.92 -38.24 -38.75
N ALA A 49 -19.42 -39.48 -38.76
CA ALA A 49 -20.01 -40.56 -39.51
C ALA A 49 -21.30 -41.04 -38.83
N LEU A 50 -22.34 -41.31 -39.62
CA LEU A 50 -23.62 -41.89 -39.15
C LEU A 50 -23.41 -43.15 -38.28
N SER A 51 -22.36 -43.93 -38.56
CA SER A 51 -21.97 -45.10 -37.77
C SER A 51 -21.52 -44.77 -36.34
N ASP A 52 -20.89 -43.60 -36.14
CA ASP A 52 -20.44 -43.14 -34.83
C ASP A 52 -21.61 -42.58 -34.01
N MET A 53 -22.60 -41.98 -34.67
CA MET A 53 -23.88 -41.60 -34.04
C MET A 53 -24.69 -42.82 -33.58
N ALA A 54 -24.65 -43.95 -34.31
CA ALA A 54 -25.29 -45.19 -33.88
C ALA A 54 -24.53 -45.84 -32.70
N ARG A 55 -23.19 -45.74 -32.70
CA ARG A 55 -22.33 -46.27 -31.63
C ARG A 55 -22.44 -45.46 -30.34
N SER A 56 -22.64 -44.15 -30.42
CA SER A 56 -22.80 -43.28 -29.25
C SER A 56 -24.07 -43.56 -28.43
N ARG A 57 -25.07 -44.25 -29.01
CA ARG A 57 -26.30 -44.68 -28.32
C ARG A 57 -26.13 -45.95 -27.46
N ARG A 58 -25.00 -46.66 -27.56
CA ARG A 58 -24.78 -47.85 -26.71
C ARG A 58 -24.46 -47.42 -25.27
N ALA A 59 -25.12 -48.05 -24.28
CA ALA A 59 -24.97 -47.73 -22.86
C ALA A 59 -23.51 -47.76 -22.37
N THR A 60 -22.66 -48.63 -22.94
CA THR A 60 -21.23 -48.70 -22.63
C THR A 60 -20.46 -47.42 -23.02
N PHE A 61 -20.85 -46.75 -24.10
CA PHE A 61 -20.28 -45.47 -24.51
C PHE A 61 -20.72 -44.34 -23.57
N VAL A 62 -21.97 -44.35 -23.12
CA VAL A 62 -22.52 -43.37 -22.17
C VAL A 62 -21.81 -43.49 -20.81
N LEU A 63 -21.61 -44.71 -20.31
CA LEU A 63 -20.88 -44.95 -19.06
C LEU A 63 -19.39 -44.56 -19.17
N GLY A 64 -18.73 -44.94 -20.26
CA GLY A 64 -17.31 -44.61 -20.49
C GLY A 64 -17.06 -43.10 -20.61
N SER A 65 -17.90 -42.39 -21.38
CA SER A 65 -17.81 -40.93 -21.51
C SER A 65 -18.14 -40.19 -20.21
N GLY A 66 -19.05 -40.73 -19.39
CA GLY A 66 -19.35 -40.21 -18.06
C GLY A 66 -18.14 -40.29 -17.12
N LEU A 67 -17.47 -41.44 -17.05
CA LEU A 67 -16.30 -41.65 -16.19
C LEU A 67 -15.11 -40.79 -16.64
N ALA A 68 -14.84 -40.76 -17.95
CA ALA A 68 -13.81 -39.90 -18.54
C ALA A 68 -14.02 -38.42 -18.19
N ARG A 69 -15.26 -37.93 -18.31
CA ARG A 69 -15.62 -36.55 -17.96
C ARG A 69 -15.45 -36.28 -16.48
N THR A 70 -15.85 -37.20 -15.60
CA THR A 70 -15.66 -37.05 -14.15
C THR A 70 -14.17 -37.00 -13.80
N LEU A 71 -13.34 -37.87 -14.39
CA LEU A 71 -11.90 -37.86 -14.19
C LEU A 71 -11.26 -36.55 -14.68
N LEU A 72 -11.67 -36.05 -15.85
CA LEU A 72 -11.23 -34.75 -16.36
C LEU A 72 -11.59 -33.60 -15.42
N VAL A 73 -12.81 -33.60 -14.86
CA VAL A 73 -13.25 -32.63 -13.84
C VAL A 73 -12.39 -32.70 -12.59
N LEU A 74 -12.08 -33.90 -12.10
CA LEU A 74 -11.23 -34.08 -10.93
C LEU A 74 -9.79 -33.62 -11.18
N VAL A 75 -9.22 -33.94 -12.35
CA VAL A 75 -7.88 -33.48 -12.74
C VAL A 75 -7.85 -31.95 -12.85
N LEU A 76 -8.83 -31.34 -13.50
CA LEU A 76 -8.88 -29.88 -13.61
C LEU A 76 -9.05 -29.22 -12.24
N LEU A 77 -9.94 -29.74 -11.39
CA LEU A 77 -10.14 -29.24 -10.03
C LEU A 77 -8.85 -29.35 -9.21
N LEU A 78 -8.15 -30.48 -9.30
CA LEU A 78 -6.87 -30.69 -8.65
C LEU A 78 -5.83 -29.68 -9.14
N LEU A 79 -5.71 -29.46 -10.45
CA LEU A 79 -4.77 -28.48 -11.02
C LEU A 79 -5.09 -27.04 -10.57
N LEU A 80 -6.37 -26.67 -10.52
CA LEU A 80 -6.81 -25.33 -10.08
C LEU A 80 -6.64 -25.12 -8.58
N LEU A 81 -6.73 -26.17 -7.76
CA LEU A 81 -6.55 -26.12 -6.31
C LEU A 81 -5.13 -26.46 -5.86
N LEU A 82 -4.26 -26.95 -6.75
CA LEU A 82 -2.89 -27.36 -6.44
C LEU A 82 -2.10 -26.28 -5.70
N PRO A 83 -2.12 -24.99 -6.10
CA PRO A 83 -1.41 -23.96 -5.35
C PRO A 83 -1.90 -23.83 -3.90
N LEU A 84 -3.21 -23.98 -3.67
CA LEU A 84 -3.78 -23.92 -2.33
C LEU A 84 -3.35 -25.12 -1.48
N VAL A 85 -3.37 -26.33 -2.06
CA VAL A 85 -2.93 -27.57 -1.40
C VAL A 85 -1.43 -27.55 -1.06
N LEU A 86 -0.61 -26.93 -1.93
CA LEU A 86 0.82 -26.70 -1.69
C LEU A 86 1.09 -25.55 -0.69
N GLY A 87 0.05 -24.93 -0.14
CA GLY A 87 0.18 -23.89 0.87
C GLY A 87 0.57 -22.52 0.31
N ALA A 88 0.26 -22.21 -0.95
CA ALA A 88 0.50 -20.88 -1.53
C ALA A 88 -0.53 -19.81 -1.11
N GLY A 89 -1.61 -20.22 -0.43
CA GLY A 89 -2.70 -19.35 0.00
C GLY A 89 -3.60 -18.86 -1.15
N LEU A 90 -4.76 -18.30 -0.80
CA LEU A 90 -5.77 -17.88 -1.77
C LEU A 90 -5.28 -16.80 -2.75
N LEU A 91 -4.36 -15.91 -2.35
CA LEU A 91 -3.87 -14.85 -3.22
C LEU A 91 -3.07 -15.41 -4.40
N LEU A 92 -2.11 -16.28 -4.15
CA LEU A 92 -1.34 -16.90 -5.23
C LEU A 92 -2.19 -17.89 -6.04
N THR A 93 -3.12 -18.61 -5.40
CA THR A 93 -4.11 -19.41 -6.13
C THR A 93 -4.92 -18.55 -7.09
N SER A 94 -5.38 -17.36 -6.67
CA SER A 94 -6.13 -16.45 -7.54
C SER A 94 -5.27 -15.92 -8.69
N ALA A 95 -3.99 -15.63 -8.47
CA ALA A 95 -3.05 -15.27 -9.54
C ALA A 95 -2.88 -16.42 -10.55
N CYS A 96 -2.77 -17.67 -10.09
CA CYS A 96 -2.73 -18.85 -10.96
C CYS A 96 -4.01 -18.99 -11.78
N TRP A 97 -5.19 -18.74 -11.21
CA TRP A 97 -6.46 -18.75 -11.96
C TRP A 97 -6.48 -17.68 -13.05
N VAL A 98 -6.04 -16.46 -12.75
CA VAL A 98 -5.92 -15.38 -13.74
C VAL A 98 -4.98 -15.77 -14.88
N LEU A 99 -3.83 -16.38 -14.56
CA LEU A 99 -2.89 -16.87 -15.57
C LEU A 99 -3.49 -17.96 -16.45
N ALA A 100 -4.19 -18.93 -15.85
CA ALA A 100 -4.85 -20.00 -16.58
C ALA A 100 -5.92 -19.46 -17.55
N MET A 101 -6.61 -18.36 -17.21
CA MET A 101 -7.65 -17.76 -18.05
C MET A 101 -7.12 -16.76 -19.09
N THR A 102 -5.88 -16.28 -18.92
CA THR A 102 -5.26 -15.26 -19.79
C THR A 102 -5.35 -15.58 -21.29
N PRO A 103 -5.13 -16.83 -21.74
CA PRO A 103 -5.18 -17.15 -23.17
C PRO A 103 -6.58 -16.95 -23.79
N TYR A 104 -7.65 -17.12 -23.00
CA TYR A 104 -9.05 -17.00 -23.43
C TYR A 104 -9.64 -15.60 -23.22
N ALA A 105 -8.96 -14.77 -22.42
CA ALA A 105 -9.48 -13.49 -21.97
C ALA A 105 -9.60 -12.45 -23.11
N ARG A 106 -10.72 -11.73 -23.11
CA ARG A 106 -10.96 -10.55 -23.97
C ARG A 106 -10.14 -9.34 -23.49
N ARG A 107 -10.00 -8.31 -24.33
CA ARG A 107 -9.23 -7.09 -23.98
C ARG A 107 -9.66 -6.46 -22.64
N THR A 108 -10.97 -6.34 -22.38
CA THR A 108 -11.49 -5.79 -21.12
C THR A 108 -11.21 -6.70 -19.92
N GLU A 109 -11.19 -8.01 -20.13
CA GLU A 109 -10.87 -9.02 -19.10
C GLU A 109 -9.37 -9.06 -18.81
N LEU A 110 -8.52 -8.85 -19.81
CA LEU A 110 -7.09 -8.68 -19.62
C LEU A 110 -6.76 -7.45 -18.75
N VAL A 111 -7.48 -6.34 -18.94
CA VAL A 111 -7.32 -5.17 -18.05
C VAL A 111 -7.67 -5.55 -16.61
N ALA A 112 -8.77 -6.27 -16.38
CA ALA A 112 -9.13 -6.73 -15.04
C ALA A 112 -8.12 -7.73 -14.46
N ALA A 113 -7.61 -8.66 -15.27
CA ALA A 113 -6.54 -9.58 -14.88
C ALA A 113 -5.27 -8.83 -14.43
N ILE A 114 -4.84 -7.82 -15.18
CA ILE A 114 -3.73 -6.93 -14.81
C ILE A 114 -4.01 -6.25 -13.48
N LEU A 115 -5.20 -5.66 -13.31
CA LEU A 115 -5.57 -4.97 -12.07
C LEU A 115 -5.61 -5.91 -10.85
N VAL A 116 -6.05 -7.16 -11.03
CA VAL A 116 -6.01 -8.19 -9.98
C VAL A 116 -4.56 -8.50 -9.59
N LEU A 117 -3.68 -8.77 -10.57
CA LEU A 117 -2.27 -9.06 -10.29
C LEU A 117 -1.55 -7.87 -9.63
N LEU A 118 -1.79 -6.64 -10.11
CA LEU A 118 -1.26 -5.42 -9.49
C LEU A 118 -1.77 -5.24 -8.06
N SER A 119 -3.03 -5.56 -7.80
CA SER A 119 -3.58 -5.52 -6.44
C SER A 119 -2.83 -6.49 -5.52
N ILE A 120 -2.51 -7.70 -5.99
CA ILE A 120 -1.72 -8.69 -5.24
C ILE A 120 -0.29 -8.18 -4.98
N VAL A 121 0.34 -7.49 -5.94
CA VAL A 121 1.67 -6.86 -5.75
C VAL A 121 1.63 -5.80 -4.65
N VAL A 122 0.58 -4.99 -4.61
CA VAL A 122 0.44 -3.83 -3.70
C VAL A 122 -0.01 -4.23 -2.29
N ILE A 123 -0.74 -5.36 -2.13
CA ILE A 123 -1.30 -5.80 -0.84
C ILE A 123 -0.27 -5.83 0.30
N PRO A 124 0.94 -6.41 0.16
CA PRO A 124 1.92 -6.41 1.25
C PRO A 124 2.34 -5.01 1.69
N PHE A 125 2.49 -4.06 0.77
CA PHE A 125 2.83 -2.67 1.10
C PHE A 125 1.68 -1.98 1.83
N MET A 126 0.45 -2.18 1.38
CA MET A 126 -0.73 -1.63 2.04
C MET A 126 -0.99 -2.28 3.41
N ALA A 127 -0.70 -3.57 3.55
CA ALA A 127 -0.82 -4.31 4.80
C ALA A 127 0.23 -3.91 5.86
N ALA A 128 1.32 -3.26 5.44
CA ALA A 128 2.30 -2.67 6.36
C ALA A 128 1.82 -1.35 7.00
N LEU A 129 0.98 -0.58 6.31
CA LEU A 129 0.50 0.72 6.80
C LEU A 129 -0.30 0.64 8.11
N PRO A 130 -1.17 -0.36 8.34
CA PRO A 130 -1.80 -0.56 9.64
C PRO A 130 -0.79 -0.71 10.79
N GLY A 131 0.35 -1.37 10.58
CA GLY A 131 1.37 -1.53 11.62
C GLY A 131 2.27 -0.31 11.82
N ALA A 132 2.19 0.68 10.94
CA ALA A 132 3.11 1.80 10.95
C ALA A 132 3.05 2.65 12.23
N PRO A 133 1.88 3.01 12.81
CA PRO A 133 1.82 3.82 14.02
C PRO A 133 2.51 3.16 15.23
N ASP A 134 2.28 1.87 15.45
CA ASP A 134 2.91 1.12 16.56
C ASP A 134 4.42 1.00 16.37
N ARG A 135 4.86 0.68 15.14
CA ARG A 135 6.28 0.63 14.81
C ARG A 135 6.96 1.99 14.94
N LEU A 136 6.30 3.06 14.51
CA LEU A 136 6.79 4.43 14.70
C LEU A 136 6.87 4.79 16.19
N ALA A 137 5.85 4.46 16.99
CA ALA A 137 5.85 4.72 18.43
C ALA A 137 6.98 3.96 19.17
N GLN A 138 7.37 2.79 18.66
CA GLN A 138 8.49 2.01 19.19
C GLN A 138 9.85 2.44 18.66
N ALA A 139 9.90 3.10 17.50
CA ALA A 139 11.14 3.56 16.88
C ALA A 139 11.79 4.68 17.70
N PRO A 140 13.13 4.79 17.66
CA PRO A 140 13.85 5.86 18.36
C PRO A 140 13.61 7.23 17.72
N GLY A 141 13.37 7.28 16.41
CA GLY A 141 13.17 8.53 15.66
C GLY A 141 12.08 9.44 16.23
N PRO A 142 10.85 8.96 16.47
CA PRO A 142 9.80 9.79 17.05
C PRO A 142 10.09 10.26 18.49
N ALA A 143 10.75 9.43 19.31
CA ALA A 143 11.20 9.81 20.64
C ALA A 143 12.29 10.90 20.59
N LEU A 144 13.26 10.74 19.69
CA LEU A 144 14.30 11.73 19.38
C LEU A 144 13.68 13.05 18.93
N TRP A 145 12.76 12.99 17.97
CA TRP A 145 12.10 14.16 17.40
C TRP A 145 11.30 14.92 18.47
N THR A 146 10.52 14.22 19.28
CA THR A 146 9.75 14.81 20.39
C THR A 146 10.69 15.45 21.42
N CYS A 147 11.75 14.74 21.80
CA CYS A 147 12.78 15.21 22.72
C CYS A 147 13.51 16.44 22.17
N LEU A 148 13.74 16.54 20.86
CA LEU A 148 14.39 17.68 20.24
C LEU A 148 13.46 18.90 20.09
N ARG A 149 12.16 18.73 19.81
CA ARG A 149 11.24 19.87 19.61
C ARG A 149 10.57 20.37 20.89
N GLU A 150 10.14 19.48 21.77
CA GLU A 150 9.25 19.82 22.88
C GLU A 150 9.93 19.58 24.22
N HIS A 151 9.75 18.39 24.78
CA HIS A 151 10.35 17.95 26.01
C HIS A 151 10.62 16.45 25.90
N CYS A 152 11.74 16.00 26.46
CA CYS A 152 12.02 14.59 26.55
C CYS A 152 11.12 14.05 27.65
N TYR A 153 10.08 13.30 27.30
CA TYR A 153 9.22 12.66 28.29
C TYR A 153 10.09 11.89 29.29
N ASP A 154 9.90 12.14 30.58
CA ASP A 154 10.71 11.61 31.69
C ASP A 154 10.43 10.13 31.96
N THR A 155 10.26 9.35 30.89
CA THR A 155 10.25 7.91 30.99
C THR A 155 11.69 7.44 31.01
N ALA A 156 12.07 6.75 32.09
CA ALA A 156 13.36 6.09 32.20
C ALA A 156 13.64 5.13 31.01
N ALA A 157 12.60 4.73 30.28
CA ALA A 157 12.71 3.95 29.05
C ALA A 157 13.20 4.78 27.85
N ALA A 158 12.64 5.99 27.62
CA ALA A 158 13.10 6.85 26.53
C ALA A 158 14.56 7.29 26.75
N GLN A 159 14.92 7.66 27.97
CA GLN A 159 16.31 8.00 28.30
C GLN A 159 17.27 6.82 28.13
N ARG A 160 16.90 5.61 28.59
CA ARG A 160 17.72 4.42 28.38
C ARG A 160 17.93 4.12 26.89
N ARG A 161 16.89 4.25 26.06
CA ARG A 161 17.01 4.06 24.60
C ARG A 161 17.94 5.09 23.96
N LEU A 162 17.86 6.35 24.39
CA LEU A 162 18.78 7.40 23.91
C LEU A 162 20.22 7.10 24.31
N GLN A 163 20.44 6.55 25.51
CA GLN A 163 21.76 6.11 26.00
C GLN A 163 22.27 4.86 25.26
N GLU A 164 21.40 3.92 24.90
CA GLU A 164 21.77 2.76 24.09
C GLU A 164 22.22 3.16 22.67
N GLN A 165 21.78 4.33 22.19
CA GLN A 165 22.15 4.90 20.89
C GLN A 165 23.19 6.01 20.99
N GLU A 166 24.10 5.92 21.96
CA GLU A 166 25.10 6.94 22.21
C GLU A 166 26.03 7.24 21.03
N ASP A 167 26.16 6.34 20.05
CA ASP A 167 26.93 6.59 18.82
C ASP A 167 26.17 7.42 17.78
N HIS A 168 24.87 7.66 17.98
CA HIS A 168 24.01 8.37 17.05
C HIS A 168 24.01 9.89 17.32
N THR A 169 24.39 10.69 16.32
CA THR A 169 24.50 12.16 16.41
C THR A 169 23.23 12.82 16.97
N TRP A 170 22.05 12.39 16.52
CA TRP A 170 20.79 12.97 16.94
C TRP A 170 20.44 12.61 18.40
N ALA A 171 20.87 11.45 18.88
CA ALA A 171 20.67 11.06 20.29
C ALA A 171 21.50 11.92 21.23
N ARG A 172 22.77 12.15 20.89
CA ARG A 172 23.65 13.08 21.62
C ARG A 172 23.09 14.51 21.65
N LEU A 173 22.60 15.00 20.51
CA LEU A 173 21.94 16.30 20.43
C LEU A 173 20.69 16.38 21.32
N ALA A 174 19.86 15.35 21.31
CA ALA A 174 18.64 15.27 22.11
C ALA A 174 18.95 15.26 23.61
N LEU A 175 19.97 14.51 24.04
CA LEU A 175 20.48 14.50 25.41
C LEU A 175 21.01 15.89 25.82
N ALA A 176 21.80 16.54 24.97
CA ALA A 176 22.29 17.89 25.23
C ALA A 176 21.15 18.90 25.39
N ALA A 177 20.16 18.87 24.49
CA ALA A 177 18.99 19.74 24.57
C ALA A 177 18.18 19.49 25.85
N ASN A 178 18.06 18.23 26.28
CA ASN A 178 17.40 17.87 27.54
C ASN A 178 18.11 18.46 28.76
N GLU A 179 19.44 18.34 28.83
CA GLU A 179 20.24 18.90 29.94
C GLU A 179 20.07 20.43 30.02
N VAL A 180 20.18 21.12 28.87
CA VAL A 180 19.96 22.57 28.79
C VAL A 180 18.55 22.94 29.26
N ARG A 181 17.51 22.20 28.87
CA ARG A 181 16.13 22.48 29.30
C ARG A 181 15.91 22.25 30.79
N ARG A 182 16.53 21.23 31.38
CA ARG A 182 16.44 20.93 32.83
C ARG A 182 17.15 21.99 33.69
N GLY A 183 18.17 22.64 33.15
CA GLY A 183 18.94 23.65 33.87
C GLY A 183 19.54 24.70 32.93
N PRO A 184 18.74 25.64 32.37
CA PRO A 184 19.17 26.52 31.28
C PRO A 184 20.31 27.50 31.60
N MET A 185 20.78 27.54 32.85
CA MET A 185 21.92 28.34 33.30
C MET A 185 22.78 27.59 34.34
N ARG A 186 22.52 26.30 34.59
CA ARG A 186 23.26 25.54 35.62
C ARG A 186 24.59 25.06 35.04
N PRO A 187 25.75 25.43 35.61
CA PRO A 187 27.05 25.05 35.05
C PRO A 187 27.17 23.54 34.79
N ALA A 188 26.74 22.70 35.74
CA ALA A 188 26.81 21.24 35.58
C ALA A 188 25.99 20.70 34.38
N ALA A 189 24.80 21.26 34.14
CA ALA A 189 23.95 20.86 33.01
C ALA A 189 24.55 21.30 31.67
N LEU A 190 25.15 22.50 31.63
CA LEU A 190 25.79 23.04 30.43
C LEU A 190 27.08 22.27 30.09
N GLU A 191 27.88 21.88 31.08
CA GLU A 191 29.05 21.01 30.86
C GLU A 191 28.61 19.63 30.35
N SER A 192 27.58 19.03 30.96
CA SER A 192 27.03 17.75 30.50
C SER A 192 26.54 17.84 29.05
N ALA A 193 25.84 18.93 28.70
CA ALA A 193 25.38 19.19 27.35
C ALA A 193 26.55 19.31 26.36
N LEU A 194 27.62 20.01 26.73
CA LEU A 194 28.82 20.14 25.89
C LEU A 194 29.53 18.80 25.68
N LEU A 195 29.60 17.94 26.71
CA LEU A 195 30.17 16.59 26.56
C LEU A 195 29.37 15.74 25.55
N HIS A 196 28.04 15.82 25.59
CA HIS A 196 27.21 15.17 24.59
C HIS A 196 27.43 15.75 23.18
N LEU A 197 27.52 17.07 23.03
CA LEU A 197 27.74 17.71 21.72
C LEU A 197 29.13 17.42 21.15
N GLN A 198 30.17 17.37 21.98
CA GLN A 198 31.54 17.04 21.56
C GLN A 198 31.69 15.59 21.09
N SER A 199 30.88 14.68 21.63
CA SER A 199 30.84 13.27 21.20
C SER A 199 29.92 13.04 19.99
N ALA A 200 29.10 14.02 19.62
CA ALA A 200 28.26 13.94 18.42
C ALA A 200 29.11 14.13 17.16
N ARG A 201 28.88 13.30 16.13
CA ARG A 201 29.54 13.51 14.83
C ARG A 201 28.99 14.78 14.16
N PRO A 202 29.82 15.59 13.50
CA PRO A 202 29.35 16.74 12.73
C PRO A 202 28.28 16.33 11.72
N ASP A 203 27.18 17.07 11.65
CA ASP A 203 26.12 16.86 10.66
C ASP A 203 26.29 17.83 9.47
N SER A 204 25.80 17.43 8.30
CA SER A 204 25.89 18.24 7.08
C SER A 204 25.13 19.57 7.14
N HIS A 205 24.18 19.70 8.07
CA HIS A 205 23.40 20.92 8.27
C HIS A 205 24.02 21.84 9.34
N GLY A 206 25.11 21.42 9.99
CA GLY A 206 25.79 22.10 11.08
C GLY A 206 24.91 22.37 12.30
N VAL A 207 23.88 21.56 12.51
CA VAL A 207 22.98 21.63 13.66
C VAL A 207 23.76 21.44 14.97
N VAL A 208 24.65 20.45 15.02
CA VAL A 208 25.49 20.16 16.20
C VAL A 208 26.41 21.33 16.51
N THR A 209 27.05 21.90 15.49
CA THR A 209 27.96 23.03 15.64
C THR A 209 27.20 24.28 16.12
N ALA A 210 26.03 24.56 15.55
CA ALA A 210 25.18 25.68 15.96
C ALA A 210 24.68 25.53 17.41
N TRP A 211 24.24 24.32 17.80
CA TRP A 211 23.87 24.02 19.18
C TRP A 211 25.06 24.15 20.14
N THR A 212 26.25 23.74 19.73
CA THR A 212 27.48 23.92 20.50
C THR A 212 27.74 25.41 20.77
N GLY A 213 27.57 26.27 19.75
CA GLY A 213 27.61 27.72 19.92
C GLY A 213 26.58 28.22 20.93
N ASN A 214 25.32 27.79 20.84
CA ASN A 214 24.26 28.18 21.78
C ASN A 214 24.61 27.79 23.23
N VAL A 215 25.06 26.56 23.47
CA VAL A 215 25.41 26.09 24.83
C VAL A 215 26.63 26.83 25.38
N LEU A 216 27.61 27.17 24.54
CA LEU A 216 28.77 27.97 24.96
C LEU A 216 28.38 29.41 25.34
N VAL A 217 27.42 30.03 24.64
CA VAL A 217 26.86 31.34 25.05
C VAL A 217 26.19 31.23 26.43
N LEU A 218 25.36 30.21 26.63
CA LEU A 218 24.71 29.98 27.94
C LEU A 218 25.73 29.74 29.05
N ARG A 219 26.79 28.98 28.77
CA ARG A 219 27.90 28.74 29.70
C ARG A 219 28.59 30.05 30.06
N ALA A 220 28.87 30.91 29.08
CA ALA A 220 29.44 32.21 29.33
C ALA A 220 28.55 33.08 30.22
N LEU A 221 27.23 33.08 29.98
CA LEU A 221 26.28 33.82 30.81
C LEU A 221 26.15 33.23 32.23
N SER A 222 26.41 31.93 32.42
CA SER A 222 26.28 31.28 33.74
C SER A 222 27.35 31.76 34.74
N SER A 223 28.49 32.27 34.26
CA SER A 223 29.53 32.83 35.12
C SER A 223 29.18 34.20 35.69
N CYS A 224 28.17 34.87 35.13
CA CYS A 224 27.76 36.22 35.54
C CYS A 224 27.45 36.33 37.03
N GLU A 225 26.91 35.27 37.65
CA GLU A 225 26.58 35.27 39.08
C GLU A 225 27.82 35.41 39.97
N ALA A 226 28.95 34.85 39.52
CA ALA A 226 30.21 34.88 40.27
C ALA A 226 31.08 36.11 39.95
N THR A 227 31.12 36.53 38.69
CA THR A 227 32.10 37.54 38.21
C THR A 227 31.47 38.87 37.80
N GLY A 228 30.14 38.93 37.70
CA GLY A 228 29.41 40.07 37.16
C GLY A 228 29.60 40.29 35.65
N LYS A 229 30.28 39.36 34.95
CA LYS A 229 30.55 39.44 33.50
C LYS A 229 30.46 38.05 32.85
N PRO A 230 30.09 37.96 31.57
CA PRO A 230 30.15 36.70 30.83
C PRO A 230 31.61 36.23 30.67
N ASP A 231 31.84 34.92 30.67
CA ASP A 231 33.17 34.34 30.41
C ASP A 231 33.60 34.56 28.95
N ALA A 232 34.68 35.32 28.77
CA ALA A 232 35.21 35.70 27.46
C ALA A 232 35.71 34.49 26.65
N ALA A 233 36.28 33.48 27.31
CA ALA A 233 36.81 32.30 26.62
C ALA A 233 35.69 31.45 26.02
N ALA A 234 34.60 31.26 26.77
CA ALA A 234 33.41 30.58 26.28
C ALA A 234 32.75 31.34 25.10
N LEU A 235 32.73 32.68 25.12
CA LEU A 235 32.22 33.48 24.00
C LEU A 235 33.08 33.39 22.74
N GLU A 236 34.40 33.36 22.88
CA GLU A 236 35.30 33.14 21.73
C GLU A 236 35.07 31.76 21.12
N ALA A 237 34.94 30.72 21.95
CA ALA A 237 34.62 29.37 21.50
C ALA A 237 33.23 29.30 20.82
N ALA A 238 32.24 30.00 21.36
CA ALA A 238 30.91 30.09 20.76
C ALA A 238 30.96 30.74 19.38
N THR A 239 31.73 31.83 19.24
CA THR A 239 31.93 32.55 17.97
C THR A 239 32.53 31.62 16.92
N LYS A 240 33.60 30.89 17.27
CA LYS A 240 34.24 29.90 16.38
C LYS A 240 33.28 28.79 15.97
N ALA A 241 32.44 28.30 16.89
CA ALA A 241 31.43 27.29 16.59
C ALA A 241 30.40 27.81 15.57
N PHE A 242 29.84 29.01 15.79
CA PHE A 242 28.88 29.58 14.84
C PHE A 242 29.50 29.88 13.47
N GLU A 243 30.74 30.34 13.42
CA GLU A 243 31.47 30.56 12.15
C GLU A 243 31.71 29.27 11.37
N GLY A 244 31.84 28.13 12.06
CA GLY A 244 31.95 26.80 11.46
C GLY A 244 30.62 26.18 11.02
N ALA A 245 29.47 26.79 11.36
CA ALA A 245 28.16 26.29 10.99
C ALA A 245 27.63 26.94 9.68
N PRO A 246 26.83 26.23 8.86
CA PRO A 246 26.16 26.83 7.72
C PRO A 246 25.31 28.03 8.14
N ARG A 247 25.45 29.15 7.43
CA ARG A 247 24.73 30.39 7.74
C ARG A 247 23.22 30.18 7.57
N ASN A 248 22.52 30.13 8.68
CA ASN A 248 21.07 30.16 8.78
C ASN A 248 20.65 31.19 9.85
N GLN A 249 19.36 31.47 9.97
CA GLN A 249 18.82 32.47 10.88
C GLN A 249 19.28 32.26 12.33
N SER A 250 19.19 31.04 12.85
CA SER A 250 19.59 30.70 14.22
C SER A 250 21.09 30.89 14.44
N VAL A 251 21.92 30.51 13.47
CA VAL A 251 23.39 30.70 13.52
C VAL A 251 23.76 32.18 13.48
N LEU A 252 23.16 32.96 12.58
CA LEU A 252 23.41 34.40 12.48
C LEU A 252 22.99 35.14 13.76
N ARG A 253 21.84 34.75 14.34
CA ARG A 253 21.36 35.27 15.61
C ARG A 253 22.31 34.93 16.77
N GLY A 254 22.72 33.67 16.88
CA GLY A 254 23.67 33.21 17.88
C GLY A 254 25.04 33.89 17.77
N LEU A 255 25.53 34.05 16.54
CA LEU A 255 26.79 34.75 16.25
C LEU A 255 26.72 36.24 16.62
N ALA A 256 25.61 36.92 16.31
CA ALA A 256 25.40 38.30 16.71
C ALA A 256 25.39 38.44 18.25
N ILE A 257 24.69 37.55 18.95
CA ILE A 257 24.66 37.53 20.42
C ILE A 257 26.06 37.31 20.99
N ALA A 258 26.80 36.30 20.50
CA ALA A 258 28.14 35.99 20.99
C ALA A 258 29.12 37.16 20.84
N ARG A 259 29.14 37.80 19.66
CA ARG A 259 29.99 38.98 19.39
C ARG A 259 29.56 40.22 20.16
N GLY A 260 28.26 40.44 20.34
CA GLY A 260 27.75 41.52 21.17
C GLY A 260 28.20 41.37 22.63
N LEU A 261 28.09 40.15 23.17
CA LEU A 261 28.49 39.84 24.55
C LEU A 261 30.01 39.94 24.76
N SER A 262 30.83 39.71 23.74
CA SER A 262 32.29 39.89 23.82
C SER A 262 32.72 41.36 23.68
N GLY A 263 31.79 42.27 23.41
CA GLY A 263 32.07 43.70 23.19
C GLY A 263 32.46 44.04 21.75
N ASP A 264 32.48 43.07 20.82
CA ASP A 264 32.77 43.27 19.41
C ASP A 264 31.54 43.78 18.65
N ARG A 265 31.26 45.08 18.81
CA ARG A 265 30.12 45.75 18.15
C ARG A 265 30.25 45.74 16.62
N ALA A 266 31.47 45.91 16.10
CA ALA A 266 31.71 45.92 14.66
C ALA A 266 31.44 44.54 14.05
N GLY A 267 31.90 43.47 14.70
CA GLY A 267 31.65 42.10 14.27
C GLY A 267 30.19 41.67 14.42
N MET A 268 29.43 42.25 15.35
CA MET A 268 28.00 41.97 15.53
C MET A 268 27.13 42.50 14.36
N GLU A 269 27.46 43.65 13.78
CA GLU A 269 26.62 44.28 12.73
C GLU A 269 26.54 43.44 11.44
N GLY A 270 27.59 42.70 11.10
CA GLY A 270 27.60 41.83 9.91
C GLY A 270 26.52 40.74 9.96
N PRO A 271 26.52 39.84 10.95
CA PRO A 271 25.49 38.82 11.12
C PRO A 271 24.07 39.39 11.25
N LEU A 272 23.89 40.56 11.88
CA LEU A 272 22.59 41.22 11.97
C LEU A 272 22.10 41.73 10.60
N LYS A 273 23.00 42.29 9.78
CA LYS A 273 22.67 42.69 8.41
C LYS A 273 22.32 41.48 7.54
N ASP A 274 23.07 40.40 7.67
CA ASP A 274 22.79 39.14 6.97
C ASP A 274 21.43 38.56 7.42
N LEU A 275 21.11 38.68 8.71
CA LEU A 275 19.81 38.27 9.26
C LEU A 275 18.66 39.06 8.63
N ILE A 276 18.80 40.39 8.49
CA ILE A 276 17.82 41.25 7.79
C ILE A 276 17.64 40.82 6.33
N GLY A 277 18.72 40.44 5.65
CA GLY A 277 18.68 40.02 4.25
C GLY A 277 18.12 38.61 4.02
N ALA A 278 18.13 37.74 5.03
CA ALA A 278 17.75 36.34 4.90
C ALA A 278 16.23 36.08 4.94
N GLU A 279 15.41 37.04 5.36
CA GLU A 279 13.97 36.86 5.55
C GLU A 279 13.17 38.09 5.11
N ALA A 280 12.01 37.87 4.49
CA ALA A 280 11.09 38.95 4.10
C ALA A 280 10.31 39.53 5.30
N ASP A 281 10.13 38.73 6.36
CA ASP A 281 9.36 39.05 7.58
C ASP A 281 10.25 38.99 8.84
N VAL A 282 11.50 39.45 8.74
CA VAL A 282 12.39 39.49 9.92
C VAL A 282 11.71 40.31 11.00
N ASP A 283 11.56 39.70 12.17
CA ASP A 283 11.14 40.40 13.38
C ASP A 283 12.21 41.43 13.76
N LEU A 284 12.11 42.63 13.20
CA LEU A 284 12.99 43.78 13.51
C LEU A 284 13.06 44.03 15.03
N SER A 285 12.01 43.65 15.77
CA SER A 285 12.01 43.76 17.23
C SER A 285 13.06 42.85 17.87
N SER A 286 13.34 41.68 17.28
CA SER A 286 14.39 40.78 17.75
C SER A 286 15.78 41.37 17.58
N ILE A 287 16.04 42.07 16.47
CA ILE A 287 17.33 42.73 16.21
C ILE A 287 17.57 43.84 17.23
N VAL A 288 16.57 44.71 17.43
CA VAL A 288 16.64 45.79 18.42
C VAL A 288 16.86 45.21 19.81
N ARG A 289 16.17 44.12 20.13
CA ARG A 289 16.30 43.44 21.41
C ARG A 289 17.69 42.84 21.61
N ILE A 290 18.26 42.16 20.62
CA ILE A 290 19.63 41.63 20.68
C ILE A 290 20.61 42.77 20.95
N LYS A 291 20.56 43.87 20.18
CA LYS A 291 21.43 45.04 20.37
C LYS A 291 21.31 45.63 21.79
N THR A 292 20.09 45.66 22.32
CA THR A 292 19.81 46.20 23.66
C THR A 292 20.32 45.26 24.75
N LEU A 293 20.08 43.95 24.63
CA LEU A 293 20.47 42.94 25.61
C LEU A 293 22.00 42.77 25.68
N THR A 294 22.72 43.00 24.58
CA THR A 294 24.18 42.86 24.51
C THR A 294 24.93 44.20 24.60
N ALA A 295 24.24 45.31 24.90
CA ALA A 295 24.84 46.65 24.90
C ALA A 295 25.96 46.83 25.95
N SER A 296 25.84 46.16 27.10
CA SER A 296 26.86 46.12 28.16
C SER A 296 26.89 44.75 28.87
N PRO A 297 28.07 44.31 29.38
CA PRO A 297 28.18 43.04 30.10
C PRO A 297 27.26 42.94 31.33
N ALA A 298 27.11 44.03 32.09
CA ALA A 298 26.25 44.06 33.27
C ALA A 298 24.77 43.87 32.92
N GLN A 299 24.30 44.53 31.86
CA GLN A 299 22.93 44.39 31.38
C GLN A 299 22.67 42.98 30.82
N ALA A 300 23.66 42.40 30.12
CA ALA A 300 23.57 41.03 29.64
C ALA A 300 23.41 40.02 30.80
N CYS A 301 24.21 40.19 31.87
CA CYS A 301 24.10 39.35 33.07
C CYS A 301 22.73 39.47 33.75
N GLN A 302 22.18 40.69 33.87
CA GLN A 302 20.84 40.90 34.42
C GLN A 302 19.72 40.29 33.56
N ASN A 303 19.96 40.14 32.25
CA ASN A 303 18.97 39.65 31.30
C ASN A 303 19.35 38.28 30.70
N ALA A 304 20.19 37.49 31.38
CA ALA A 304 20.68 36.21 30.89
C ALA A 304 19.55 35.27 30.44
N ALA A 305 18.47 35.17 31.20
CA ALA A 305 17.30 34.35 30.85
C ALA A 305 16.54 34.86 29.61
N VAL A 306 16.59 36.16 29.32
CA VAL A 306 16.01 36.74 28.10
C VAL A 306 16.91 36.39 26.91
N ILE A 307 18.22 36.55 27.04
CA ILE A 307 19.18 36.19 25.99
C ILE A 307 19.10 34.69 25.66
N ALA A 308 18.97 33.84 26.68
CA ALA A 308 18.78 32.40 26.50
C ALA A 308 17.56 32.06 25.64
N ARG A 309 16.47 32.84 25.72
CA ARG A 309 15.27 32.67 24.88
C ARG A 309 15.46 33.18 23.45
N GLU A 310 16.37 34.12 23.24
CA GLU A 310 16.73 34.59 21.89
C GLU A 310 17.62 33.59 21.14
N LEU A 311 18.32 32.70 21.86
CA LEU A 311 19.05 31.58 21.25
C LEU A 311 18.06 30.55 20.70
N SER A 312 17.67 30.73 19.44
CA SER A 312 16.79 29.79 18.75
C SER A 312 17.55 28.51 18.40
N PRO A 313 16.92 27.33 18.56
CA PRO A 313 17.52 26.11 18.01
C PRO A 313 17.66 26.26 16.49
N PRO A 314 18.74 25.77 15.87
CA PRO A 314 18.82 25.65 14.41
C PRO A 314 17.65 24.81 13.87
N PRO A 315 17.16 25.12 12.65
CA PRO A 315 16.14 24.31 12.00
C PRO A 315 16.67 22.88 11.82
N MET A 316 15.94 21.91 12.35
CA MET A 316 16.29 20.50 12.22
C MET A 316 15.61 19.92 10.98
N PRO A 317 16.20 18.93 10.31
CA PRO A 317 15.52 18.20 9.26
C PRO A 317 14.44 17.30 9.90
N ASP A 318 13.25 17.86 10.09
CA ASP A 318 12.19 17.27 10.91
C ASP A 318 11.84 15.83 10.51
N TRP A 319 11.76 15.56 9.19
CA TRP A 319 11.34 14.24 8.72
C TRP A 319 12.44 13.17 8.77
N SER A 320 13.70 13.54 8.55
CA SER A 320 14.79 12.54 8.53
C SER A 320 15.12 12.04 9.94
N VAL A 321 15.01 12.90 10.95
CA VAL A 321 15.14 12.52 12.36
C VAL A 321 13.93 11.70 12.79
N TYR A 322 12.71 12.12 12.43
CA TYR A 322 11.50 11.36 12.77
C TYR A 322 11.50 9.94 12.19
N MET A 323 11.97 9.79 10.94
CA MET A 323 12.05 8.51 10.25
C MET A 323 13.40 7.80 10.45
N SER A 324 14.27 8.27 11.35
CA SER A 324 15.56 7.60 11.59
C SER A 324 15.31 6.17 12.05
N GLU A 325 15.98 5.21 11.39
CA GLU A 325 15.84 3.76 11.62
C GLU A 325 14.51 3.14 11.17
N VAL A 326 13.58 3.93 10.63
CA VAL A 326 12.33 3.45 10.03
C VAL A 326 12.56 3.22 8.54
N GLY A 327 13.22 2.10 8.21
CA GLY A 327 13.45 1.71 6.82
C GLY A 327 12.15 1.36 6.08
N PRO A 328 12.12 1.39 4.73
CA PRO A 328 10.94 1.00 3.93
C PRO A 328 10.52 -0.47 4.13
N GLY A 329 11.39 -1.30 4.71
CA GLY A 329 11.10 -2.68 5.11
C GLY A 329 10.86 -2.87 6.61
N ALA A 330 10.81 -1.81 7.41
CA ALA A 330 10.64 -1.91 8.88
C ALA A 330 9.22 -2.31 9.30
N PHE A 331 8.27 -2.25 8.36
CA PHE A 331 6.88 -2.58 8.63
C PHE A 331 6.60 -4.02 8.24
N ASP A 332 6.24 -4.82 9.24
CA ASP A 332 5.73 -6.16 9.00
C ASP A 332 4.29 -6.04 8.46
N PRO A 333 3.99 -6.64 7.31
CA PRO A 333 2.66 -6.58 6.74
C PRO A 333 1.68 -7.36 7.61
N ILE A 334 0.67 -6.65 8.11
CA ILE A 334 -0.45 -7.22 8.86
C ILE A 334 -1.50 -7.67 7.86
N VAL A 335 -1.33 -8.90 7.35
CA VAL A 335 -2.33 -9.54 6.49
C VAL A 335 -3.37 -10.23 7.37
N PRO A 336 -4.67 -9.91 7.24
CA PRO A 336 -5.72 -10.60 7.98
C PRO A 336 -5.75 -12.07 7.55
N PHE A 337 -5.93 -13.00 8.50
CA PHE A 337 -5.98 -14.44 8.21
C PHE A 337 -4.79 -14.94 7.36
N PRO A 338 -3.53 -14.71 7.77
CA PRO A 338 -2.36 -14.93 6.91
C PRO A 338 -2.24 -16.39 6.44
N ALA A 339 -2.59 -17.36 7.29
CA ALA A 339 -2.57 -18.77 6.92
C ALA A 339 -3.50 -19.12 5.75
N LEU A 340 -4.66 -18.46 5.63
CA LEU A 340 -5.60 -18.69 4.52
C LEU A 340 -5.20 -17.90 3.27
N LEU A 341 -4.80 -16.64 3.43
CA LEU A 341 -4.60 -15.71 2.31
C LEU A 341 -3.21 -15.83 1.68
N ALA A 342 -2.17 -15.95 2.51
CA ALA A 342 -0.77 -16.08 2.11
C ALA A 342 -0.23 -17.51 2.20
N GLY A 343 -0.85 -18.38 3.01
CA GLY A 343 -0.36 -19.73 3.22
C GLY A 343 0.99 -19.74 3.94
N HIS A 344 1.93 -20.53 3.43
CA HIS A 344 3.32 -20.61 3.90
C HIS A 344 4.26 -19.60 3.21
N VAL A 345 3.74 -18.78 2.30
CA VAL A 345 4.56 -17.83 1.55
C VAL A 345 4.74 -16.55 2.36
N PRO A 346 6.00 -16.10 2.60
CA PRO A 346 6.22 -14.86 3.31
C PRO A 346 5.62 -13.69 2.53
N PRO A 347 4.98 -12.70 3.17
CA PRO A 347 4.27 -11.63 2.48
C PRO A 347 5.09 -10.87 1.43
N ARG A 348 6.41 -10.68 1.66
CA ARG A 348 7.30 -10.05 0.67
C ARG A 348 7.45 -10.87 -0.60
N ALA A 349 7.45 -12.20 -0.51
CA ALA A 349 7.52 -13.08 -1.67
C ALA A 349 6.22 -13.06 -2.47
N ILE A 350 5.07 -12.71 -1.88
CA ILE A 350 3.80 -12.56 -2.61
C ILE A 350 3.93 -11.50 -3.71
N SER A 351 4.51 -10.33 -3.41
CA SER A 351 4.72 -9.27 -4.41
C SER A 351 5.65 -9.73 -5.53
N ILE A 352 6.71 -10.48 -5.21
CA ILE A 352 7.65 -11.02 -6.19
C ILE A 352 6.94 -12.05 -7.08
N CYS A 353 6.24 -13.02 -6.49
CA CYS A 353 5.48 -14.04 -7.22
C CYS A 353 4.41 -13.43 -8.13
N ALA A 354 3.69 -12.40 -7.66
CA ALA A 354 2.71 -11.69 -8.48
C ALA A 354 3.37 -10.90 -9.63
N GLY A 355 4.54 -10.28 -9.40
CA GLY A 355 5.35 -9.66 -10.44
C GLY A 355 5.81 -10.65 -11.51
N VAL A 356 6.28 -11.84 -11.10
CA VAL A 356 6.57 -12.96 -12.00
C VAL A 356 5.31 -13.40 -12.75
N GLY A 357 4.15 -13.41 -12.09
CA GLY A 357 2.85 -13.65 -12.71
C GLY A 357 2.55 -12.66 -13.83
N ILE A 358 2.76 -11.36 -13.63
CA ILE A 358 2.57 -10.35 -14.68
C ILE A 358 3.49 -10.63 -15.88
N ALA A 359 4.76 -10.98 -15.64
CA ALA A 359 5.68 -11.35 -16.70
C ALA A 359 5.21 -12.62 -17.45
N ALA A 360 4.78 -13.65 -16.73
CA ALA A 360 4.24 -14.89 -17.30
C ALA A 360 2.98 -14.64 -18.13
N MET A 361 2.09 -13.74 -17.69
CA MET A 361 0.92 -13.33 -18.43
C MET A 361 1.30 -12.69 -19.78
N VAL A 362 2.32 -11.83 -19.82
CA VAL A 362 2.82 -11.25 -21.08
C VAL A 362 3.34 -12.34 -22.01
N VAL A 363 4.10 -13.30 -21.50
CA VAL A 363 4.58 -14.44 -22.28
C VAL A 363 3.41 -15.25 -22.86
N LEU A 364 2.38 -15.56 -22.04
CA LEU A 364 1.17 -16.25 -22.50
C LEU A 364 0.41 -15.46 -23.57
N LEU A 365 0.36 -14.13 -23.47
CA LEU A 365 -0.29 -13.28 -24.48
C LEU A 365 0.44 -13.28 -25.84
N ILE A 366 1.76 -13.47 -25.84
CA ILE A 366 2.55 -13.64 -27.05
C ILE A 366 2.36 -15.06 -27.59
N ALA A 367 2.40 -16.06 -26.71
CA ALA A 367 2.28 -17.48 -27.04
C ALA A 367 0.87 -17.92 -27.44
N ARG A 368 -0.19 -17.16 -27.12
CA ARG A 368 -1.58 -17.57 -27.42
C ARG A 368 -1.87 -17.70 -28.93
N ARG A 369 -1.18 -16.94 -29.78
CA ARG A 369 -1.41 -16.95 -31.24
C ARG A 369 -1.19 -18.34 -31.86
N PRO A 370 -0.06 -19.04 -31.61
CA PRO A 370 0.15 -20.39 -32.14
C PRO A 370 -0.64 -21.51 -31.44
N MET A 371 -1.23 -21.28 -30.26
CA MET A 371 -1.80 -22.36 -29.43
C MET A 371 -3.15 -22.90 -29.94
N LYS A 372 -3.77 -22.31 -30.97
CA LYS A 372 -5.03 -22.78 -31.58
C LYS A 372 -6.11 -23.16 -30.55
N LEU A 373 -6.26 -22.29 -29.55
CA LEU A 373 -7.07 -22.51 -28.35
C LEU A 373 -8.57 -22.60 -28.67
N ALA A 374 -9.33 -23.21 -27.76
CA ALA A 374 -10.77 -23.24 -27.85
C ALA A 374 -11.39 -21.83 -27.81
N CYS A 375 -12.46 -21.66 -28.59
CA CYS A 375 -13.23 -20.43 -28.70
C CYS A 375 -14.73 -20.73 -28.61
N VAL A 376 -15.52 -19.69 -28.30
CA VAL A 376 -16.97 -19.80 -28.15
C VAL A 376 -17.65 -19.29 -29.41
N CYS A 377 -18.50 -20.12 -30.03
CA CYS A 377 -19.27 -19.73 -31.20
C CYS A 377 -20.22 -18.56 -30.86
N PRO A 378 -20.20 -17.44 -31.61
CA PRO A 378 -21.02 -16.27 -31.32
C PRO A 378 -22.52 -16.54 -31.52
N ARG A 379 -22.89 -17.59 -32.26
CA ARG A 379 -24.29 -17.96 -32.54
C ARG A 379 -24.90 -18.89 -31.49
N CYS A 380 -24.22 -19.97 -31.10
CA CYS A 380 -24.73 -20.92 -30.08
C CYS A 380 -24.14 -20.78 -28.69
N GLY A 381 -22.95 -20.21 -28.53
CA GLY A 381 -22.19 -20.35 -27.29
C GLY A 381 -21.53 -21.72 -27.10
N THR A 382 -21.52 -22.60 -28.11
CA THR A 382 -20.79 -23.88 -28.05
C THR A 382 -19.29 -23.61 -28.20
N VAL A 383 -18.50 -24.29 -27.37
CA VAL A 383 -17.03 -24.25 -27.42
C VAL A 383 -16.51 -25.16 -28.54
N PHE A 384 -15.54 -24.69 -29.31
CA PHE A 384 -14.85 -25.46 -30.34
C PHE A 384 -13.41 -24.97 -30.51
N CYS A 385 -12.50 -25.83 -30.98
CA CYS A 385 -11.13 -25.45 -31.37
C CYS A 385 -10.91 -25.64 -32.88
N GLU A 386 -9.77 -25.16 -33.40
CA GLU A 386 -9.41 -25.36 -34.80
C GLU A 386 -9.23 -26.83 -35.18
N ARG A 387 -8.84 -27.70 -34.24
CA ARG A 387 -8.72 -29.16 -34.50
C ARG A 387 -10.09 -29.80 -34.70
N CYS A 388 -11.10 -29.35 -33.97
CA CYS A 388 -12.48 -29.79 -34.13
C CYS A 388 -13.11 -29.25 -35.42
N ASN A 389 -12.74 -28.02 -35.82
CA ASN A 389 -13.16 -27.44 -37.09
C ASN A 389 -12.21 -27.86 -38.22
N ARG A 390 -12.34 -29.11 -38.70
CA ARG A 390 -11.47 -29.75 -39.71
C ARG A 390 -11.35 -29.03 -41.07
N ALA A 391 -11.98 -27.88 -41.26
CA ALA A 391 -11.80 -27.06 -42.45
C ALA A 391 -11.55 -25.62 -42.03
N GLU A 392 -10.49 -25.02 -42.57
CA GLU A 392 -10.20 -23.59 -42.63
C GLU A 392 -11.30 -22.83 -43.37
N SER A 393 -12.55 -22.96 -42.94
CA SER A 393 -13.69 -22.25 -43.51
C SER A 393 -13.56 -20.74 -43.33
N GLY A 394 -12.58 -20.27 -42.54
CA GLY A 394 -12.32 -18.85 -42.31
C GLY A 394 -13.39 -18.18 -41.45
N PHE A 395 -14.32 -18.95 -40.87
CA PHE A 395 -15.44 -18.43 -40.09
C PHE A 395 -15.33 -18.82 -38.60
N ASP A 396 -15.69 -17.88 -37.73
CA ASP A 396 -15.74 -18.06 -36.26
C ASP A 396 -16.99 -18.84 -35.78
N PHE A 397 -17.51 -19.75 -36.60
CA PHE A 397 -18.68 -20.56 -36.26
C PHE A 397 -18.30 -22.00 -35.94
N CYS A 398 -18.98 -22.60 -34.95
CA CYS A 398 -18.81 -24.04 -34.72
C CYS A 398 -19.34 -24.84 -35.94
N PRO A 399 -18.84 -26.08 -36.15
CA PRO A 399 -19.23 -26.89 -37.29
C PRO A 399 -20.74 -27.07 -37.45
N SER A 400 -21.48 -27.20 -36.34
CA SER A 400 -22.95 -27.33 -36.36
C SER A 400 -23.65 -26.07 -36.90
N CYS A 401 -23.22 -24.88 -36.47
CA CYS A 401 -23.81 -23.61 -36.94
C CYS A 401 -23.47 -23.32 -38.40
N LEU A 402 -22.25 -23.69 -38.81
CA LEU A 402 -21.79 -23.52 -40.17
C LEU A 402 -22.56 -24.45 -41.13
N LEU A 403 -22.77 -25.72 -40.73
CA LEU A 403 -23.56 -26.67 -41.51
C LEU A 403 -25.03 -26.23 -41.65
N GLU A 404 -25.62 -25.71 -40.56
CA GLU A 404 -26.96 -25.13 -40.55
C GLU A 404 -27.08 -23.96 -41.55
N GLN A 405 -26.00 -23.21 -41.76
CA GLN A 405 -25.97 -22.07 -42.69
C GLN A 405 -25.74 -22.48 -44.15
N ILE A 406 -24.82 -23.41 -44.41
CA ILE A 406 -24.44 -23.78 -45.78
C ILE A 406 -25.42 -24.80 -46.39
N ARG A 407 -25.99 -25.70 -45.57
CA ARG A 407 -26.76 -26.86 -46.03
C ARG A 407 -27.98 -27.15 -45.14
N PRO A 408 -28.92 -26.20 -44.97
CA PRO A 408 -30.12 -26.43 -44.16
C PRO A 408 -30.97 -27.59 -44.68
N ALA A 409 -30.96 -27.85 -46.00
CA ALA A 409 -31.72 -28.94 -46.63
C ALA A 409 -31.24 -30.36 -46.24
N PHE A 410 -30.07 -30.50 -45.63
CA PHE A 410 -29.49 -31.80 -45.25
C PHE A 410 -29.65 -32.13 -43.77
N LEU A 411 -30.25 -31.23 -42.98
CA LEU A 411 -30.51 -31.44 -41.56
C LEU A 411 -31.98 -31.83 -41.38
N ASP A 412 -32.22 -32.87 -40.56
CA ASP A 412 -33.57 -33.22 -40.15
C ASP A 412 -34.17 -32.02 -39.37
N PRO A 413 -35.37 -31.52 -39.72
CA PRO A 413 -36.04 -30.46 -38.96
C PRO A 413 -36.16 -30.77 -37.45
N LEU A 414 -36.27 -32.05 -37.06
CA LEU A 414 -36.31 -32.44 -35.65
C LEU A 414 -34.98 -32.19 -34.94
N ASP A 415 -33.85 -32.42 -35.61
CA ASP A 415 -32.52 -32.17 -35.05
C ASP A 415 -32.25 -30.67 -34.88
N ILE A 416 -32.76 -29.84 -35.80
CA ILE A 416 -32.71 -28.37 -35.69
C ILE A 416 -33.47 -27.93 -34.43
N VAL A 417 -34.71 -28.41 -34.25
CA VAL A 417 -35.53 -28.07 -33.08
C VAL A 417 -34.89 -28.57 -31.78
N ALA A 418 -34.34 -29.78 -31.75
CA ALA A 418 -33.65 -30.32 -30.59
C ALA A 418 -32.42 -29.47 -30.20
N THR A 419 -31.60 -29.11 -31.19
CA THR A 419 -30.40 -28.28 -30.98
C THR A 419 -30.78 -26.87 -30.53
N GLN A 420 -31.84 -26.29 -31.11
CA GLN A 420 -32.35 -24.98 -30.73
C GLN A 420 -32.92 -24.98 -29.31
N ARG A 421 -33.62 -26.05 -28.89
CA ARG A 421 -34.10 -26.22 -27.51
C ARG A 421 -32.95 -26.25 -26.51
N LEU A 422 -31.89 -27.01 -26.80
CA LEU A 422 -30.68 -27.06 -25.95
C LEU A 422 -30.01 -25.68 -25.87
N ARG A 423 -29.88 -24.97 -27.00
CA ARG A 423 -29.34 -23.60 -27.06
C ARG A 423 -30.19 -22.64 -26.23
N ASN A 424 -31.51 -22.69 -26.36
CA ASN A 424 -32.45 -21.86 -25.60
C ASN A 424 -32.37 -22.14 -24.10
N ALA A 425 -32.31 -23.41 -23.69
CA ALA A 425 -32.16 -23.79 -22.29
C ALA A 425 -30.85 -23.25 -21.68
N TRP A 426 -29.74 -23.33 -22.43
CA TRP A 426 -28.46 -22.78 -21.99
C TRP A 426 -28.46 -21.26 -21.89
N GLN A 427 -28.96 -20.57 -22.91
CA GLN A 427 -29.10 -19.11 -22.89
C GLN A 427 -30.05 -18.66 -21.77
N HIS A 428 -31.11 -19.42 -21.51
CA HIS A 428 -32.05 -19.14 -20.43
C HIS A 428 -31.37 -19.26 -19.06
N ARG A 429 -30.55 -20.30 -18.83
CA ARG A 429 -29.75 -20.41 -17.60
C ARG A 429 -28.83 -19.21 -17.39
N GLY A 430 -28.14 -18.75 -18.44
CA GLY A 430 -27.31 -17.53 -18.36
C GLY A 430 -28.14 -16.27 -18.06
N ARG A 431 -29.30 -16.12 -18.72
CA ARG A 431 -30.24 -15.01 -18.52
C ARG A 431 -30.84 -14.96 -17.11
N VAL A 432 -30.96 -16.09 -16.42
CA VAL A 432 -31.51 -16.15 -15.06
C VAL A 432 -30.40 -16.12 -14.00
N ALA A 433 -29.34 -16.91 -14.17
CA ALA A 433 -28.30 -17.06 -13.16
C ALA A 433 -27.46 -15.78 -12.98
N VAL A 434 -27.11 -15.09 -14.07
CA VAL A 434 -26.25 -13.89 -13.99
C VAL A 434 -26.93 -12.74 -13.23
N PRO A 435 -28.21 -12.39 -13.48
CA PRO A 435 -28.94 -11.42 -12.66
C PRO A 435 -29.08 -11.81 -11.20
N VAL A 436 -29.36 -13.09 -10.91
CA VAL A 436 -29.47 -13.58 -9.53
C VAL A 436 -28.14 -13.42 -8.79
N LEU A 437 -27.03 -13.80 -9.40
CA LEU A 437 -25.69 -13.61 -8.83
C LEU A 437 -25.38 -12.12 -8.63
N ALA A 438 -25.74 -11.26 -9.58
CA ALA A 438 -25.54 -9.80 -9.48
C ALA A 438 -26.31 -9.15 -8.31
N LEU A 439 -27.48 -9.70 -7.97
CA LEU A 439 -28.30 -9.25 -6.84
C LEU A 439 -27.80 -9.81 -5.50
N LEU A 440 -27.30 -11.04 -5.47
CA LEU A 440 -26.73 -11.66 -4.26
C LEU A 440 -25.39 -11.05 -3.87
N VAL A 441 -24.52 -10.81 -4.86
CA VAL A 441 -23.19 -10.22 -4.67
C VAL A 441 -22.98 -9.13 -5.73
N PRO A 442 -23.28 -7.86 -5.40
CA PRO A 442 -23.08 -6.72 -6.29
C PRO A 442 -21.71 -6.73 -6.98
N GLY A 443 -21.71 -6.64 -8.32
CA GLY A 443 -20.51 -6.65 -9.15
C GLY A 443 -20.18 -7.98 -9.84
N THR A 444 -20.61 -9.12 -9.29
CA THR A 444 -20.32 -10.45 -9.89
C THR A 444 -20.95 -10.61 -11.27
N GLY A 445 -22.21 -10.17 -11.44
CA GLY A 445 -22.90 -10.23 -12.72
C GLY A 445 -22.23 -9.41 -13.81
N GLN A 446 -21.66 -8.26 -13.47
CA GLN A 446 -20.92 -7.41 -14.41
C GLN A 446 -19.62 -8.08 -14.87
N VAL A 447 -18.90 -8.77 -13.98
CA VAL A 447 -17.74 -9.60 -14.35
C VAL A 447 -18.16 -10.72 -15.29
N LEU A 448 -19.20 -11.48 -14.92
CA LEU A 448 -19.73 -12.58 -15.74
C LEU A 448 -20.35 -12.12 -17.06
N ALA A 449 -20.81 -10.87 -17.17
CA ALA A 449 -21.31 -10.25 -18.39
C ALA A 449 -20.19 -9.69 -19.29
N GLY A 450 -18.92 -9.77 -18.89
CA GLY A 450 -17.79 -9.28 -19.68
C GLY A 450 -17.49 -7.79 -19.50
N ARG A 451 -17.97 -7.20 -18.40
CA ARG A 451 -17.69 -5.83 -17.95
C ARG A 451 -16.92 -5.85 -16.61
N PRO A 452 -15.75 -6.50 -16.56
CA PRO A 452 -15.10 -6.85 -15.30
C PRO A 452 -14.58 -5.65 -14.53
N VAL A 453 -14.15 -4.56 -15.19
CA VAL A 453 -13.70 -3.34 -14.50
C VAL A 453 -14.83 -2.70 -13.68
N ARG A 454 -16.04 -2.62 -14.25
CA ARG A 454 -17.22 -2.12 -13.53
C ARG A 454 -17.61 -3.04 -12.37
N GLY A 455 -17.56 -4.36 -12.61
CA GLY A 455 -17.82 -5.35 -11.57
C GLY A 455 -16.81 -5.28 -10.43
N MET A 456 -15.53 -5.08 -10.73
CA MET A 456 -14.45 -4.93 -9.76
C MET A 456 -14.67 -3.70 -8.87
N ALA A 457 -15.08 -2.56 -9.45
CA ALA A 457 -15.39 -1.36 -8.67
C ALA A 457 -16.57 -1.59 -7.70
N MET A 458 -17.64 -2.25 -8.15
CA MET A 458 -18.79 -2.60 -7.29
C MET A 458 -18.40 -3.58 -6.18
N LEU A 459 -17.61 -4.62 -6.51
CA LEU A 459 -17.09 -5.58 -5.54
C LEU A 459 -16.18 -4.91 -4.50
N LEU A 460 -15.37 -3.93 -4.90
CA LEU A 460 -14.50 -3.18 -4.00
C LEU A 460 -15.32 -2.38 -2.98
N LEU A 461 -16.30 -1.61 -3.46
CA LEU A 461 -17.21 -0.87 -2.58
C LEU A 461 -17.96 -1.80 -1.63
N LEU A 462 -18.47 -2.94 -2.14
CA LEU A 462 -19.15 -3.94 -1.32
C LEU A 462 -18.21 -4.51 -0.26
N ALA A 463 -17.01 -4.93 -0.65
CA ALA A 463 -16.07 -5.55 0.26
C ALA A 463 -15.55 -4.58 1.32
N THR A 464 -15.37 -3.29 0.99
CA THR A 464 -15.06 -2.24 1.99
C THR A 464 -16.22 -2.03 2.96
N ALA A 465 -17.46 -1.94 2.48
CA ALA A 465 -18.62 -1.75 3.35
C ALA A 465 -18.86 -2.97 4.27
N VAL A 466 -18.70 -4.18 3.74
CA VAL A 466 -18.78 -5.43 4.52
C VAL A 466 -17.64 -5.52 5.53
N SER A 467 -16.40 -5.15 5.17
CA SER A 467 -15.27 -5.21 6.11
C SER A 467 -15.44 -4.23 7.27
N MET A 468 -15.94 -3.02 7.00
CA MET A 468 -16.28 -2.05 8.05
C MET A 468 -17.44 -2.52 8.95
N ALA A 469 -18.45 -3.19 8.39
CA ALA A 469 -19.56 -3.73 9.16
C ALA A 469 -19.16 -4.96 10.02
N ALA A 470 -18.33 -5.85 9.47
CA ALA A 470 -17.88 -7.06 10.14
C ALA A 470 -16.83 -6.80 11.21
N ILE A 471 -16.03 -5.74 11.06
CA ILE A 471 -14.95 -5.35 11.97
C ILE A 471 -15.17 -3.88 12.36
N PRO A 472 -16.13 -3.58 13.25
CA PRO A 472 -16.50 -2.20 13.57
C PRO A 472 -15.38 -1.43 14.29
N VAL A 473 -14.48 -2.14 14.96
CA VAL A 473 -13.28 -1.59 15.59
C VAL A 473 -12.06 -2.19 14.91
N ALA A 474 -11.28 -1.36 14.20
CA ALA A 474 -10.04 -1.83 13.60
C ALA A 474 -9.09 -2.34 14.70
N PRO A 475 -8.42 -3.49 14.50
CA PRO A 475 -7.56 -4.08 15.52
C PRO A 475 -6.30 -3.23 15.81
N VAL A 476 -5.98 -2.29 14.92
CA VAL A 476 -4.89 -1.34 15.13
C VAL A 476 -5.44 -0.10 15.82
N ILE A 477 -5.12 0.01 17.11
CA ILE A 477 -5.38 1.22 17.90
C ILE A 477 -4.23 2.18 17.61
N ASP A 478 -4.53 3.33 17.01
CA ASP A 478 -3.60 4.45 16.92
C ASP A 478 -3.48 5.07 18.33
N PRO A 479 -2.37 4.87 19.07
CA PRO A 479 -2.27 5.26 20.47
C PRO A 479 -2.35 6.78 20.66
N VAL A 480 -2.05 7.56 19.62
CA VAL A 480 -2.08 9.03 19.66
C VAL A 480 -3.45 9.56 19.21
N GLY A 481 -4.07 8.91 18.22
CA GLY A 481 -5.38 9.31 17.70
C GLY A 481 -6.59 8.84 18.51
N TYR A 482 -6.48 7.77 19.30
CA TYR A 482 -7.61 7.19 20.05
C TYR A 482 -7.91 7.88 21.39
N LEU A 483 -7.08 8.84 21.82
CA LEU A 483 -7.24 9.53 23.11
C LEU A 483 -8.44 10.50 23.19
N GLY A 484 -9.34 10.55 22.21
CA GLY A 484 -10.42 11.55 22.22
C GLY A 484 -11.69 11.23 21.42
N GLN A 485 -11.91 10.00 20.94
CA GLN A 485 -13.14 9.66 20.23
C GLN A 485 -13.92 8.56 20.96
N ASP A 486 -14.75 8.98 21.93
CA ASP A 486 -15.87 8.20 22.46
C ASP A 486 -16.95 8.07 21.36
N VAL A 487 -16.70 7.25 20.35
CA VAL A 487 -17.71 6.93 19.33
C VAL A 487 -18.59 5.80 19.87
N SER A 488 -19.47 6.13 20.81
CA SER A 488 -20.44 5.19 21.40
C SER A 488 -21.61 4.84 20.45
N GLY A 489 -21.47 5.05 19.15
CA GLY A 489 -22.47 4.75 18.13
C GLY A 489 -21.92 3.85 17.02
N LEU A 490 -22.76 2.92 16.53
CA LEU A 490 -22.46 2.19 15.30
C LEU A 490 -22.25 3.18 14.15
N PRO A 491 -21.19 3.05 13.34
CA PRO A 491 -20.99 3.95 12.22
C PRO A 491 -22.18 3.85 11.25
N LEU A 492 -22.81 4.99 10.94
CA LEU A 492 -23.90 5.07 9.95
C LEU A 492 -23.42 4.82 8.50
N LEU A 493 -22.11 4.94 8.26
CA LEU A 493 -21.54 4.88 6.91
C LEU A 493 -21.69 3.49 6.25
N PRO A 494 -21.35 2.34 6.89
CA PRO A 494 -21.50 1.03 6.26
C PRO A 494 -22.93 0.67 5.81
N PRO A 495 -24.00 0.83 6.62
CA PRO A 495 -25.35 0.47 6.16
C PRO A 495 -25.83 1.36 5.00
N VAL A 496 -25.50 2.66 5.01
CA VAL A 496 -25.85 3.57 3.91
C VAL A 496 -25.08 3.19 2.63
N ALA A 497 -23.79 2.89 2.74
CA ALA A 497 -22.96 2.45 1.62
C ALA A 497 -23.50 1.14 1.02
N LEU A 498 -23.84 0.15 1.87
CA LEU A 498 -24.44 -1.11 1.43
C LEU A 498 -25.75 -0.88 0.68
N ALA A 499 -26.68 -0.10 1.25
CA ALA A 499 -27.95 0.21 0.59
C ALA A 499 -27.73 0.84 -0.80
N LEU A 500 -26.83 1.82 -0.91
CA LEU A 500 -26.50 2.47 -2.17
C LEU A 500 -25.92 1.49 -3.19
N ILE A 501 -24.96 0.64 -2.80
CA ILE A 501 -24.32 -0.34 -3.69
C ILE A 501 -25.35 -1.35 -4.22
N TYR A 502 -26.25 -1.83 -3.36
CA TYR A 502 -27.33 -2.74 -3.78
C TYR A 502 -28.32 -2.05 -4.73
N CYS A 503 -28.72 -0.80 -4.45
CA CYS A 503 -29.55 -0.02 -5.36
C CYS A 503 -28.88 0.16 -6.73
N LEU A 504 -27.60 0.52 -6.76
CA LEU A 504 -26.84 0.67 -8.02
C LEU A 504 -26.70 -0.64 -8.78
N SER A 505 -26.48 -1.76 -8.09
CA SER A 505 -26.42 -3.09 -8.70
C SER A 505 -27.77 -3.48 -9.31
N ALA A 506 -28.86 -3.31 -8.56
CA ALA A 506 -30.22 -3.60 -9.02
C ALA A 506 -30.61 -2.75 -10.24
N LEU A 507 -30.27 -1.46 -10.22
CA LEU A 507 -30.50 -0.55 -11.35
C LEU A 507 -29.71 -1.00 -12.59
N ASP A 508 -28.44 -1.39 -12.43
CA ASP A 508 -27.64 -1.88 -13.55
C ASP A 508 -28.18 -3.19 -14.14
N VAL A 509 -28.63 -4.12 -13.29
CA VAL A 509 -29.29 -5.37 -13.73
C VAL A 509 -30.56 -5.05 -14.52
N TRP A 510 -31.38 -4.11 -14.03
CA TRP A 510 -32.63 -3.72 -14.70
C TRP A 510 -32.39 -3.07 -16.06
N LEU A 511 -31.48 -2.08 -16.13
CA LEU A 511 -31.14 -1.36 -17.37
C LEU A 511 -30.48 -2.25 -18.43
N ASN A 512 -29.75 -3.29 -18.02
CA ASN A 512 -29.13 -4.23 -18.96
C ASN A 512 -30.08 -5.33 -19.41
N ARG A 513 -31.16 -5.60 -18.68
CA ARG A 513 -32.16 -6.60 -19.08
C ARG A 513 -33.01 -6.16 -20.28
N SER A 514 -33.10 -4.85 -20.53
CA SER A 514 -33.86 -4.27 -21.65
C SER A 514 -33.07 -4.19 -22.96
N ARG A 515 -31.80 -4.62 -22.98
CA ARG A 515 -30.94 -4.71 -24.17
C ARG A 515 -30.72 -6.17 -24.51
#